data_AF-A0A3D2J460-F1
#
_entry.id   AF-A0A3D2J460-F1
#
_cell.length_a   1.000
_cell.length_b   1.000
_cell.length_c   1.000
_cell.angle_alpha   90.00
_cell.angle_beta   90.00
_cell.angle_gamma   90.00
#
_symmetry.space_group_name_H-M   'P 1'
#
loop_
_entity.id
_entity.type
_entity.pdbx_description
1 polymer ?
#
loop_
_entity_poly.entity_id
_entity_poly.type
_entity_poly.pdbx_seq_one_letter_code
_entity_poly.pdbx_strand_id
1 'polypeptide(L)'
;GTGILFLLAKIFGGTGKFLPQLYCSLLFLIPLGIIGSFLSLLLSYLPAGGSAFGFLITVAKLVYECILLGYMLVPVHRISGGRATGAILLLFGVIFLLACILAFVFAAIFAAIVGTA
;
A
#
# COMPACT_ATOMS: atom_id res chain seq x y z
N GLY A 1 2.55 2.77 -7.75
CA GLY A 1 1.54 3.19 -6.74
C GLY A 1 1.17 4.65 -6.88
N THR A 2 2.11 5.57 -6.67
CA THR A 2 1.90 7.03 -6.62
C THR A 2 1.26 7.63 -7.87
N GLY A 3 1.54 7.12 -9.08
CA GLY A 3 0.86 7.54 -10.32
C GLY A 3 -0.63 7.21 -10.37
N ILE A 4 -1.03 6.03 -9.88
CA ILE A 4 -2.45 5.62 -9.83
C ILE A 4 -3.18 6.45 -8.78
N LEU A 5 -2.53 6.68 -7.63
CA LEU A 5 -3.02 7.55 -6.57
C LEU A 5 -3.25 8.99 -7.05
N PHE A 6 -2.38 9.53 -7.90
CA PHE A 6 -2.56 10.84 -8.55
C PHE A 6 -3.80 10.87 -9.44
N LEU A 7 -3.99 9.85 -10.29
CA LEU A 7 -5.17 9.74 -11.15
C LEU A 7 -6.45 9.65 -10.34
N LEU A 8 -6.46 8.83 -9.29
CA LEU A 8 -7.58 8.73 -8.37
C LEU A 8 -7.86 10.07 -7.68
N ALA A 9 -6.84 10.73 -7.14
CA ALA A 9 -7.01 12.05 -6.53
C ALA A 9 -7.60 13.07 -7.52
N LYS A 10 -7.25 12.99 -8.80
CA LYS A 10 -7.82 13.83 -9.87
C LYS A 10 -9.29 13.49 -10.16
N ILE A 11 -9.65 12.20 -10.17
CA ILE A 11 -11.04 11.74 -10.33
C ILE A 11 -11.91 12.21 -9.14
N PHE A 12 -11.36 12.24 -7.93
CA PHE A 12 -12.03 12.77 -6.73
C PHE A 12 -12.05 14.31 -6.63
N GLY A 13 -11.71 15.01 -7.72
CA GLY A 13 -11.80 16.48 -7.83
C GLY A 13 -10.55 17.24 -7.41
N GLY A 14 -9.40 16.57 -7.29
CA GLY A 14 -8.14 17.17 -6.90
C GLY A 14 -7.48 17.98 -8.03
N THR A 15 -7.01 19.18 -7.72
CA THR A 15 -6.35 20.09 -8.68
C THR A 15 -4.82 20.08 -8.57
N GLY A 16 -4.27 19.15 -7.78
CA GLY A 16 -2.84 19.05 -7.52
C GLY A 16 -2.00 18.66 -8.74
N LYS A 17 -0.70 18.97 -8.66
CA LYS A 17 0.30 18.55 -9.66
C LYS A 17 0.95 17.24 -9.23
N PHE A 18 1.42 16.45 -10.20
CA PHE A 18 2.07 15.17 -9.95
C PHE A 18 3.43 15.31 -9.24
N LEU A 19 4.21 16.34 -9.61
CA LEU A 19 5.57 16.53 -9.08
C LEU A 19 5.60 16.77 -7.55
N PRO A 20 4.79 17.69 -6.99
CA PRO A 20 4.72 17.87 -5.54
C PRO A 20 4.24 16.62 -4.79
N GLN A 21 3.25 15.89 -5.35
CA GLN A 21 2.82 14.61 -4.78
C GLN A 21 3.99 13.62 -4.71
N LEU A 22 4.80 13.54 -5.75
CA LEU A 22 5.92 12.59 -5.80
C LEU A 22 6.99 12.94 -4.77
N TYR A 23 7.38 14.21 -4.65
CA TYR A 23 8.33 14.66 -3.62
C TYR A 23 7.79 14.44 -2.20
N CYS A 24 6.54 14.80 -1.94
CA CYS A 24 5.93 14.58 -0.63
C CYS A 24 5.81 13.09 -0.29
N SER A 25 5.57 12.22 -1.28
CA SER A 25 5.54 10.77 -1.05
C SER A 25 6.91 10.20 -0.70
N LEU A 26 7.97 10.65 -1.37
CA LEU A 26 9.34 10.18 -1.13
C LEU A 26 9.84 10.54 0.28
N LEU A 27 9.41 11.69 0.81
CA LEU A 27 9.78 12.19 2.13
C LEU A 27 9.47 11.20 3.26
N PHE A 28 8.40 10.42 3.16
CA PHE A 28 8.06 9.42 4.17
C PHE A 28 8.24 7.98 3.69
N LEU A 29 8.09 7.70 2.38
CA LEU A 29 8.21 6.34 1.85
C LEU A 29 9.63 5.79 2.00
N ILE A 30 10.67 6.61 1.76
CA ILE A 30 12.06 6.16 1.88
C ILE A 30 12.42 5.88 3.34
N PRO A 31 12.22 6.80 4.30
CA PRO A 31 12.53 6.53 5.71
C PRO A 31 11.76 5.33 6.27
N LEU A 32 10.46 5.20 5.96
CA LEU A 32 9.65 4.05 6.40
C LEU A 32 10.12 2.74 5.77
N GLY A 33 10.61 2.79 4.53
CA GLY A 33 11.25 1.65 3.87
C GLY A 33 12.50 1.20 4.62
N ILE A 34 13.39 2.14 4.95
CA ILE A 34 14.63 1.86 5.70
C ILE A 34 14.31 1.26 7.07
N ILE A 35 13.43 1.92 7.85
CA ILE A 35 13.02 1.45 9.18
C ILE A 35 12.39 0.06 9.09
N GLY A 36 11.52 -0.16 8.11
CA GLY A 36 10.88 -1.46 7.90
C GLY A 36 11.86 -2.58 7.55
N SER A 37 12.86 -2.30 6.71
CA SER A 37 13.90 -3.27 6.34
C SER A 37 14.79 -3.63 7.53
N PHE A 38 15.21 -2.64 8.32
CA PHE A 38 15.98 -2.88 9.54
C PHE A 38 15.19 -3.70 10.57
N LEU A 39 13.92 -3.37 10.76
CA LEU A 39 13.06 -4.08 11.70
C LEU A 39 12.83 -5.52 11.23
N SER A 40 12.59 -5.74 9.94
CA SER A 40 12.43 -7.09 9.38
C SER A 40 13.69 -7.94 9.54
N LEU A 41 14.87 -7.35 9.31
CA LEU A 41 16.15 -8.02 9.53
C LEU A 41 16.34 -8.39 11.01
N LEU A 42 16.03 -7.48 11.93
CA LEU A 42 16.13 -7.73 13.37
C LEU A 42 15.18 -8.86 13.83
N LEU A 43 13.93 -8.88 13.33
CA LEU A 43 12.97 -9.94 13.66
C LEU A 43 13.34 -11.31 13.06
N SER A 44 14.10 -11.34 11.95
CA SER A 44 14.55 -12.59 11.33
C SER A 44 15.51 -13.39 12.22
N TYR A 45 16.20 -12.73 13.15
CA TYR A 45 17.10 -13.37 14.12
C TYR A 45 16.38 -13.93 15.36
N LEU A 46 15.06 -13.72 15.49
CA LEU A 46 14.31 -14.14 16.67
C LEU A 46 13.70 -15.56 16.48
N PRO A 47 14.03 -16.56 17.31
CA PRO A 47 13.50 -17.91 17.15
C PRO A 47 11.99 -17.97 17.42
N ALA A 48 11.24 -18.60 16.51
CA ALA A 48 9.82 -19.01 16.58
C ALA A 48 8.73 -17.93 16.86
N GLY A 49 9.04 -16.80 17.49
CA GLY A 49 8.11 -15.68 17.75
C GLY A 49 8.20 -14.55 16.72
N GLY A 50 9.25 -14.49 15.90
CA GLY A 50 9.50 -13.40 14.95
C GLY A 50 8.42 -13.24 13.87
N SER A 51 7.76 -14.33 13.47
CA SER A 51 6.74 -14.31 12.40
C SER A 51 5.43 -13.63 12.82
N ALA A 52 4.94 -13.91 14.03
CA ALA A 52 3.71 -13.29 14.56
C ALA A 52 3.91 -11.79 14.85
N PHE A 53 5.05 -11.43 15.44
CA PHE A 53 5.41 -10.02 15.64
C PHE A 53 5.66 -9.30 14.30
N GLY A 54 6.27 -9.99 13.31
CA GLY A 54 6.47 -9.47 11.97
C GLY A 54 5.16 -9.13 11.25
N PHE A 55 4.14 -9.98 11.39
CA PHE A 55 2.81 -9.70 10.86
C PHE A 55 2.18 -8.45 11.48
N LEU A 56 2.18 -8.32 12.81
CA LEU A 56 1.62 -7.16 13.50
C LEU A 56 2.31 -5.85 13.08
N ILE A 57 3.64 -5.86 12.99
CA ILE A 57 4.43 -4.71 12.55
C ILE A 57 4.11 -4.34 11.10
N THR A 58 3.94 -5.33 10.23
CA THR A 58 3.61 -5.10 8.82
C THR A 58 2.23 -4.46 8.68
N VAL A 59 1.23 -4.94 9.43
CA VAL A 59 -0.12 -4.35 9.45
C VAL A 59 -0.08 -2.93 10.01
N ALA A 60 0.63 -2.70 11.11
CA ALA A 60 0.75 -1.37 11.72
C ALA A 60 1.42 -0.37 10.75
N LYS A 61 2.49 -0.79 10.07
CA LYS A 61 3.16 0.00 9.03
C LYS A 61 2.21 0.35 7.89
N LEU A 62 1.43 -0.61 7.40
CA LEU A 62 0.46 -0.40 6.33
C LEU A 62 -0.58 0.65 6.69
N VAL A 63 -1.16 0.56 7.90
CA VAL A 63 -2.16 1.53 8.38
C VAL A 63 -1.54 2.93 8.50
N TYR A 64 -0.32 3.01 9.02
CA TYR A 64 0.40 4.28 9.15
C TYR A 64 0.72 4.93 7.79
N GLU A 65 1.17 4.13 6.82
CA GLU A 65 1.39 4.59 5.44
C GLU A 65 0.09 5.12 4.80
N CYS A 66 -1.05 4.46 5.02
CA CYS A 66 -2.34 4.93 4.53
C CYS A 66 -2.69 6.32 5.10
N ILE A 67 -2.48 6.52 6.39
CA ILE A 67 -2.78 7.79 7.06
C ILE A 67 -1.88 8.92 6.53
N LEU A 68 -0.57 8.66 6.40
CA LEU A 68 0.38 9.62 5.85
C LEU A 68 0.06 10.00 4.40
N LEU A 69 -0.31 9.03 3.57
CA LEU A 69 -0.77 9.29 2.20
C LEU A 69 -2.03 10.17 2.20
N GLY A 70 -2.96 9.95 3.14
CA GLY A 70 -4.15 10.77 3.30
C GLY A 70 -3.81 12.22 3.63
N TYR A 71 -2.92 12.42 4.61
CA TYR A 71 -2.44 13.74 4.99
C TYR A 71 -1.63 14.44 3.89
N MET A 72 -0.94 13.69 3.04
CA MET A 72 -0.21 14.22 1.90
C MET A 72 -1.16 14.71 0.79
N LEU A 73 -2.26 13.99 0.53
CA LEU A 73 -3.20 14.30 -0.54
C LEU A 73 -3.99 15.59 -0.30
N VAL A 74 -4.38 15.87 0.95
CA VAL A 74 -5.17 17.06 1.32
C VAL A 74 -4.50 18.37 0.87
N PRO A 75 -3.25 18.68 1.25
CA PRO A 75 -2.58 19.92 0.83
C PRO A 75 -2.18 19.90 -0.65
N VAL A 76 -1.78 18.74 -1.20
CA VAL A 76 -1.29 18.65 -2.58
C VAL A 76 -2.42 18.81 -3.60
N HIS A 77 -3.57 18.18 -3.34
CA HIS A 77 -4.71 18.18 -4.25
C HIS A 77 -5.84 19.14 -3.86
N ARG A 78 -5.74 19.80 -2.69
CA ARG A 78 -6.77 20.69 -2.13
C ARG A 78 -8.13 20.02 -2.00
N ILE A 79 -8.14 18.74 -1.65
CA ILE A 79 -9.35 17.94 -1.45
C ILE A 79 -9.66 17.80 0.05
N SER A 80 -10.93 17.65 0.39
CA SER A 80 -11.34 17.42 1.78
C SER A 80 -10.82 16.07 2.28
N GLY A 81 -10.56 15.98 3.59
CA GLY A 81 -10.00 14.78 4.22
C GLY A 81 -10.75 13.50 3.86
N GLY A 82 -12.09 13.51 3.90
CA GLY A 82 -12.91 12.35 3.55
C GLY A 82 -12.79 11.90 2.09
N ARG A 83 -12.61 12.83 1.14
CA ARG A 83 -12.36 12.48 -0.28
C ARG A 83 -10.96 11.91 -0.48
N ALA A 84 -9.97 12.41 0.27
CA ALA A 84 -8.62 11.86 0.25
C ALA A 84 -8.59 10.43 0.78
N THR A 85 -9.29 10.14 1.88
CA THR A 85 -9.40 8.76 2.41
C THR A 85 -10.14 7.85 1.44
N GLY A 86 -11.22 8.34 0.81
CA GLY A 86 -11.95 7.59 -0.22
C GLY A 86 -11.07 7.20 -1.41
N ALA A 87 -10.22 8.10 -1.91
CA ALA A 87 -9.29 7.80 -2.98
C ALA A 87 -8.28 6.70 -2.61
N ILE A 88 -7.81 6.69 -1.37
CA ILE A 88 -6.89 5.67 -0.85
C ILE A 88 -7.61 4.34 -0.67
N LEU A 89 -8.78 4.32 -0.02
CA LEU A 89 -9.57 3.12 0.18
C LEU A 89 -9.96 2.47 -1.14
N LEU A 90 -10.31 3.29 -2.15
CA LEU A 90 -10.59 2.78 -3.49
C LEU A 90 -9.36 2.12 -4.12
N LEU A 91 -8.17 2.75 -3.99
CA LEU A 91 -6.93 2.14 -4.48
C LEU A 91 -6.68 0.78 -3.81
N PHE A 92 -6.80 0.71 -2.48
CA PHE A 92 -6.58 -0.54 -1.75
C PHE A 92 -7.64 -1.60 -2.07
N GLY A 93 -8.90 -1.20 -2.23
CA GLY A 93 -9.98 -2.11 -2.64
C GLY A 93 -9.71 -2.72 -4.02
N VAL A 94 -9.26 -1.92 -4.98
CA VAL A 94 -8.91 -2.40 -6.34
C VAL A 94 -7.72 -3.35 -6.28
N ILE A 95 -6.67 -3.02 -5.53
CA ILE A 95 -5.48 -3.87 -5.38
C ILE A 95 -5.86 -5.20 -4.71
N PHE A 96 -6.69 -5.17 -3.66
CA PHE A 96 -7.15 -6.36 -2.95
C PHE A 96 -7.97 -7.28 -3.87
N LEU A 97 -8.93 -6.72 -4.61
CA LEU A 97 -9.72 -7.48 -5.57
C LEU A 97 -8.84 -8.12 -6.64
N LEU A 98 -7.88 -7.37 -7.18
CA LEU A 98 -6.94 -7.87 -8.19
C LEU A 98 -6.06 -8.99 -7.64
N ALA A 99 -5.60 -8.88 -6.39
CA ALA A 99 -4.84 -9.93 -5.71
C ALA A 99 -5.65 -11.21 -5.51
N CYS A 100 -6.94 -11.11 -5.13
CA CYS A 100 -7.83 -12.26 -5.02
C CYS A 100 -8.04 -12.97 -6.36
N ILE A 101 -8.26 -12.20 -7.44
CA ILE A 101 -8.42 -12.76 -8.79
C ILE A 101 -7.14 -13.48 -9.22
N LEU A 102 -5.97 -12.85 -9.03
CA LEU A 102 -4.69 -13.49 -9.35
C LEU A 102 -4.49 -14.79 -8.55
N ALA A 103 -4.74 -14.77 -7.25
CA ALA A 103 -4.60 -15.96 -6.40
C ALA A 103 -5.50 -17.10 -6.86
N PHE A 104 -6.75 -16.79 -7.25
CA PHE A 104 -7.67 -17.79 -7.81
C PHE A 104 -7.16 -18.36 -9.13
N VAL A 105 -6.68 -17.51 -10.05
CA VAL A 105 -6.13 -17.95 -11.35
C VAL A 105 -4.90 -18.83 -11.15
N PHE A 106 -3.96 -18.44 -10.28
CA PHE A 106 -2.79 -19.25 -9.97
C PHE A 106 -3.15 -20.59 -9.32
N ALA A 107 -4.11 -20.61 -8.40
CA ALA A 107 -4.60 -21.84 -7.78
C ALA A 107 -5.25 -22.77 -8.82
N ALA A 108 -6.05 -22.22 -9.74
CA ALA A 108 -6.68 -22.98 -10.81
C ALA A 108 -5.66 -23.57 -11.80
N ILE A 109 -4.64 -22.79 -12.20
CA ILE A 109 -3.55 -23.29 -13.05
C ILE A 109 -2.77 -24.39 -12.33
N PHE A 110 -2.44 -24.20 -11.05
CA PHE A 110 -1.71 -25.20 -10.28
C PHE A 110 -2.52 -26.50 -10.14
N ALA A 111 -3.82 -26.40 -9.85
CA ALA A 111 -4.72 -27.55 -9.78
C ALA A 111 -4.84 -28.26 -11.14
N ALA A 112 -4.88 -27.52 -12.25
CA ALA A 112 -4.90 -28.10 -13.59
C ALA A 112 -3.61 -28.85 -13.94
N ILE A 113 -2.44 -28.32 -13.58
CA ILE A 113 -1.14 -28.98 -13.82
C ILE A 113 -1.01 -30.25 -12.97
N VAL A 114 -1.39 -30.20 -11.69
CA VAL A 114 -1.30 -31.35 -10.78
C VAL A 114 -2.33 -32.43 -11.12
N GLY A 115 -3.54 -32.06 -11.57
CA GLY A 115 -4.58 -33.01 -11.95
C GLY A 115 -4.36 -33.73 -13.29
N THR A 116 -3.36 -33.30 -14.07
CA THR A 116 -2.95 -33.96 -15.33
C THR A 116 -1.78 -34.94 -15.18
N ALA A 117 -1.22 -35.07 -13.97
CA ALA A 117 -0.18 -36.06 -13.60
C ALA A 117 -0.81 -37.28 -12.93
#